data_AF-A4TC37-F1
#
_entry.id   AF-A4TC37-F1
#
_cell.length_a   1.000
_cell.length_b   1.000
_cell.length_c   1.000
_cell.angle_alpha   90.00
_cell.angle_beta   90.00
_cell.angle_gamma   90.00
#
_symmetry.space_group_name_H-M   'P 1'
#
loop_
_entity.id
_entity.type
_entity.pdbx_description
1 polymer ?
#
loop_
_entity_poly.entity_id
_entity_poly.type
_entity_poly.pdbx_seq_one_letter_code
_entity_poly.pdbx_strand_id
1 'polypeptide(L)'
;MHVSPDNFIRAETDLYFGNIVGDGALGEFTHFRDFGPLDNQLVVRQNRDTLYSAGVFDLDAGPVTVTLPDAGARFRSLQIITEDHYVPRVIYTPGRHTFDRAGIGTRYVMLALRTLVDPNDPADLAAVHALQDGVVVDQVACPLFSGLRTK
;
A
#
# COMPACT_ATOMS: atom_id res chain seq x y z
N MET A 1 -3.89 20.71 12.13
CA MET A 1 -2.45 21.06 12.10
C MET A 1 -2.28 22.24 11.17
N HIS A 2 -1.46 23.24 11.51
CA HIS A 2 -1.14 24.31 10.57
C HIS A 2 -0.09 23.80 9.57
N VAL A 3 -0.36 23.88 8.27
CA VAL A 3 0.56 23.45 7.21
C VAL A 3 1.46 24.61 6.80
N SER A 4 2.76 24.37 6.73
CA SER A 4 3.80 25.31 6.28
C SER A 4 4.76 24.61 5.31
N PRO A 5 5.60 25.35 4.56
CA PRO A 5 6.61 24.73 3.71
C PRO A 5 7.52 23.72 4.45
N ASP A 6 7.81 23.97 5.72
CA ASP A 6 8.71 23.13 6.54
C ASP A 6 8.09 21.77 6.90
N ASN A 7 6.76 21.67 6.96
CA ASN A 7 6.06 20.43 7.32
C ASN A 7 5.21 19.85 6.19
N PHE A 8 5.18 20.49 5.02
CA PHE A 8 4.33 20.12 3.90
C PHE A 8 4.53 18.66 3.48
N ILE A 9 5.78 18.19 3.41
CA ILE A 9 6.11 16.80 3.02
C ILE A 9 5.39 15.78 3.91
N ARG A 10 5.44 16.01 5.23
CA ARG A 10 4.79 15.17 6.23
C ARG A 10 3.27 15.31 6.16
N ALA A 11 2.77 16.55 6.13
CA ALA A 11 1.34 16.81 6.07
C ALA A 11 0.66 16.20 4.83
N GLU A 12 1.33 16.23 3.68
CA GLU A 12 0.84 15.63 2.44
C GLU A 12 0.89 14.09 2.52
N THR A 13 1.99 13.52 3.02
CA THR A 13 2.10 12.06 3.17
C THR A 13 1.07 11.52 4.16
N ASP A 14 0.86 12.21 5.28
CA ASP A 14 -0.16 11.86 6.28
C ASP A 14 -1.58 11.95 5.69
N LEU A 15 -1.86 12.92 4.81
CA LEU A 15 -3.13 13.00 4.09
C LEU A 15 -3.35 11.76 3.22
N TYR A 16 -2.35 11.36 2.43
CA TYR A 16 -2.46 10.17 1.57
C TYR A 16 -2.55 8.88 2.37
N PHE A 17 -1.76 8.73 3.44
CA PHE A 17 -1.85 7.58 4.34
C PHE A 17 -3.24 7.53 4.98
N GLY A 18 -3.76 8.68 5.42
CA GLY A 18 -5.11 8.82 5.97
C GLY A 18 -6.21 8.38 5.01
N ASN A 19 -6.10 8.71 3.71
CA ASN A 19 -7.06 8.25 2.70
C ASN A 19 -7.03 6.72 2.56
N ILE A 20 -5.85 6.12 2.45
CA ILE A 20 -5.68 4.66 2.35
C ILE A 20 -6.21 3.95 3.61
N VAL A 21 -5.94 4.51 4.80
CA VAL A 21 -6.49 4.01 6.06
C VAL A 21 -8.01 4.17 6.12
N GLY A 22 -8.56 5.27 5.59
CA GLY A 22 -10.00 5.52 5.47
C GLY A 22 -10.71 4.48 4.61
N ASP A 23 -10.02 3.92 3.62
CA ASP A 23 -10.49 2.79 2.80
C ASP A 23 -10.33 1.41 3.49
N GLY A 24 -10.02 1.40 4.79
CA GLY A 24 -9.86 0.19 5.60
C GLY A 24 -8.47 -0.45 5.55
N ALA A 25 -7.50 0.13 4.83
CA ALA A 25 -6.21 -0.53 4.58
C ALA A 25 -5.15 -0.25 5.66
N LEU A 26 -5.53 -0.29 6.94
CA LEU A 26 -4.57 -0.22 8.06
C LEU A 26 -4.23 -1.64 8.53
N GLY A 27 -2.97 -2.06 8.37
CA GLY A 27 -2.53 -3.40 8.72
C GLY A 27 -2.92 -4.48 7.69
N GLU A 28 -3.58 -4.09 6.60
CA GLU A 28 -3.98 -4.97 5.50
C GLU A 28 -3.92 -4.25 4.15
N PHE A 29 -3.97 -4.99 3.05
CA PHE A 29 -4.05 -4.42 1.70
C PHE A 29 -5.51 -4.23 1.27
N THR A 30 -5.82 -3.06 0.74
CA THR A 30 -6.97 -2.89 -0.15
C THR A 30 -6.54 -3.14 -1.59
N HIS A 31 -7.24 -4.02 -2.28
CA HIS A 31 -7.01 -4.36 -3.69
C HIS A 31 -7.97 -3.59 -4.59
N PHE A 32 -7.43 -2.71 -5.43
CA PHE A 32 -8.20 -1.99 -6.43
C PHE A 32 -8.39 -2.92 -7.63
N ARG A 33 -9.64 -3.37 -7.83
CA ARG A 33 -10.00 -4.38 -8.84
C ARG A 33 -10.22 -3.80 -10.23
N ASP A 34 -10.35 -2.49 -10.31
CA ASP A 34 -10.42 -1.71 -11.54
C ASP A 34 -9.67 -0.38 -11.37
N PHE A 35 -9.72 0.50 -12.37
CA PHE A 35 -9.04 1.80 -12.33
C PHE A 35 -9.80 2.88 -11.55
N GLY A 36 -10.94 2.55 -10.95
CA GLY A 36 -11.86 3.52 -10.38
C GLY A 36 -12.48 4.46 -11.42
N PRO A 37 -13.48 5.25 -10.99
CA PRO A 37 -13.99 6.36 -11.80
C PRO A 37 -12.96 7.51 -11.84
N LEU A 38 -13.03 8.36 -12.87
CA LEU A 38 -12.00 9.38 -13.13
C LEU A 38 -11.86 10.42 -12.00
N ASP A 39 -12.89 10.61 -11.20
CA ASP A 39 -13.01 11.51 -10.06
C ASP A 39 -12.59 10.87 -8.73
N ASN A 40 -12.32 9.56 -8.69
CA ASN A 40 -11.83 8.84 -7.51
C ASN A 40 -10.50 8.15 -7.82
N GLN A 41 -9.42 8.93 -7.77
CA GLN A 41 -8.07 8.47 -8.08
C GLN A 41 -7.24 8.31 -6.81
N LEU A 42 -6.54 7.18 -6.69
CA LEU A 42 -5.65 6.91 -5.55
C LEU A 42 -4.42 7.82 -5.53
N VAL A 43 -3.95 8.22 -6.72
CA VAL A 43 -2.79 9.07 -6.94
C VAL A 43 -3.10 10.09 -8.02
N VAL A 44 -2.38 11.21 -8.01
CA VAL A 44 -2.48 12.19 -9.10
C VAL A 44 -2.08 11.52 -10.41
N ARG A 45 -3.04 11.40 -11.35
CA ARG A 45 -2.90 10.70 -12.65
C ARG A 45 -2.59 9.20 -12.48
N GLN A 46 -3.61 8.45 -12.07
CA GLN A 46 -3.54 6.99 -12.00
C GLN A 46 -3.20 6.35 -13.37
N ASN A 47 -2.24 5.43 -13.35
CA ASN A 47 -1.89 4.59 -14.49
C ASN A 47 -3.10 3.75 -14.95
N ARG A 48 -3.30 3.65 -16.27
CA ARG A 48 -4.36 2.80 -16.88
C ARG A 48 -3.85 1.46 -17.39
N ASP A 49 -2.62 1.12 -17.06
CA ASP A 49 -1.93 -0.12 -17.41
C ASP A 49 -1.61 -0.99 -16.19
N THR A 50 -1.85 -0.50 -14.96
CA THR A 50 -1.60 -1.28 -13.74
C THR A 50 -2.77 -1.24 -12.76
N LEU A 51 -3.14 -2.38 -12.19
CA LEU A 51 -3.98 -2.43 -10.99
C LEU A 51 -3.14 -2.27 -9.74
N TYR A 52 -3.72 -1.61 -8.75
CA TYR A 52 -3.05 -1.22 -7.52
C TYR A 52 -3.48 -2.09 -6.34
N SER A 53 -2.61 -2.20 -5.35
CA SER A 53 -3.00 -2.57 -4.00
C SER A 53 -2.21 -1.73 -3.03
N ALA A 54 -2.83 -1.22 -1.98
CA ALA A 54 -2.18 -0.34 -1.03
C ALA A 54 -2.56 -0.70 0.40
N GLY A 55 -1.61 -0.52 1.32
CA GLY A 55 -1.83 -0.69 2.75
C GLY A 55 -0.85 0.17 3.54
N VAL A 56 -1.29 0.66 4.69
CA VAL A 56 -0.47 1.39 5.66
C VAL A 56 -0.25 0.50 6.88
N PHE A 57 0.98 0.41 7.36
CA PHE A 57 1.35 -0.48 8.46
C PHE A 57 1.99 0.31 9.60
N ASP A 58 1.56 0.02 10.83
CA ASP A 58 2.13 0.61 12.05
C ASP A 58 3.32 -0.23 12.53
N LEU A 59 4.54 0.25 12.29
CA LEU A 59 5.76 -0.49 12.64
C LEU A 59 6.08 -0.44 14.14
N ASP A 60 5.35 0.36 14.94
CA ASP A 60 5.44 0.30 16.40
C ASP A 60 4.60 -0.86 16.97
N ALA A 61 3.60 -1.35 16.23
CA ALA A 61 2.88 -2.58 16.59
C ALA A 61 3.72 -3.85 16.36
N GLY A 62 4.73 -3.75 15.48
CA GLY A 62 5.68 -4.82 15.17
C GLY A 62 6.12 -4.80 13.71
N PRO A 63 7.11 -5.62 13.33
CA PRO A 63 7.50 -5.76 11.93
C PRO A 63 6.34 -6.35 11.10
N VAL A 64 6.19 -5.88 9.87
CA VAL A 64 5.25 -6.43 8.89
C VAL A 64 5.99 -7.29 7.89
N THR A 65 5.45 -8.47 7.56
CA THR A 65 5.93 -9.33 6.49
C THR A 65 4.88 -9.44 5.40
N VAL A 66 5.26 -9.12 4.17
CA VAL A 66 4.43 -9.30 2.97
C VAL A 66 4.96 -10.46 2.15
N THR A 67 4.08 -11.40 1.80
CA THR A 67 4.38 -12.50 0.88
C THR A 67 3.76 -12.23 -0.47
N LEU A 68 4.58 -12.18 -1.51
CA LEU A 68 4.13 -11.96 -2.89
C LEU A 68 4.12 -13.28 -3.67
N PRO A 69 3.00 -13.66 -4.32
CA PRO A 69 2.92 -14.87 -5.14
C PRO A 69 3.76 -14.71 -6.41
N ASP A 70 4.20 -15.79 -7.07
CA ASP A 70 4.94 -15.64 -8.33
C ASP A 70 4.07 -15.02 -9.43
N ALA A 71 4.56 -13.95 -10.06
CA ALA A 71 3.90 -13.28 -11.19
C ALA A 71 4.48 -13.69 -12.55
N GLY A 72 5.44 -14.62 -12.57
CA GLY A 72 6.15 -15.02 -13.77
C GLY A 72 6.87 -13.83 -14.41
N ALA A 73 6.69 -13.66 -15.72
CA ALA A 73 7.27 -12.55 -16.47
C ALA A 73 6.46 -11.23 -16.36
N ARG A 74 5.30 -11.24 -15.70
CA ARG A 74 4.45 -10.05 -15.58
C ARG A 74 5.14 -9.01 -14.69
N PHE A 75 5.11 -7.75 -15.13
CA PHE A 75 5.59 -6.67 -14.30
C PHE A 75 4.73 -6.54 -13.04
N ARG A 76 5.39 -6.61 -11.88
CA ARG A 76 4.82 -6.25 -10.59
C ARG A 76 5.87 -5.60 -9.70
N SER A 77 5.51 -4.48 -9.08
CA SER A 77 6.39 -3.74 -8.17
C SER A 77 5.73 -3.53 -6.82
N LEU A 78 6.44 -3.86 -5.74
CA LEU A 78 6.12 -3.44 -4.37
C LEU A 78 6.98 -2.23 -4.03
N GLN A 79 6.36 -1.06 -3.97
CA GLN A 79 6.97 0.21 -3.60
C GLN A 79 6.78 0.44 -2.11
N ILE A 80 7.86 0.80 -1.41
CA ILE A 80 7.86 1.11 0.02
C ILE A 80 7.97 2.63 0.15
N ILE A 81 7.01 3.27 0.80
CA ILE A 81 6.94 4.73 0.95
C ILE A 81 6.94 5.05 2.44
N THR A 82 7.94 5.81 2.87
CA THR A 82 8.02 6.28 4.24
C THR A 82 7.13 7.50 4.44
N GLU A 83 6.82 7.74 5.70
CA GLU A 83 6.06 8.89 6.16
C GLU A 83 6.81 10.23 5.90
N ASP A 84 8.12 10.17 5.69
CA ASP A 84 8.97 11.28 5.23
C ASP A 84 9.01 11.44 3.69
N HIS A 85 8.12 10.77 2.96
CA HIS A 85 8.02 10.78 1.49
C HIS A 85 9.26 10.22 0.78
N TYR A 86 10.03 9.35 1.42
CA TYR A 86 11.12 8.63 0.77
C TYR A 86 10.67 7.27 0.25
N VAL A 87 11.32 6.81 -0.83
CA VAL A 87 11.16 5.47 -1.38
C VAL A 87 12.47 4.71 -1.17
N PRO A 88 12.70 4.10 0.02
CA PRO A 88 13.96 3.44 0.33
C PRO A 88 14.21 2.19 -0.53
N ARG A 89 13.14 1.58 -1.07
CA ARG A 89 13.24 0.36 -1.87
C ARG A 89 12.01 0.18 -2.76
N VAL A 90 12.23 -0.46 -3.91
CA VAL A 90 11.20 -1.07 -4.75
C VAL A 90 11.59 -2.53 -4.99
N ILE A 91 10.64 -3.45 -4.83
CA ILE A 91 10.85 -4.89 -4.92
C ILE A 91 10.05 -5.44 -6.11
N TYR A 92 10.71 -6.26 -6.94
CA TYR A 92 10.11 -6.87 -8.13
C TYR A 92 10.02 -8.40 -8.06
N THR A 93 10.60 -9.01 -7.02
CA THR A 93 10.70 -10.47 -6.88
C THR A 93 9.58 -11.03 -6.00
N PRO A 94 9.09 -12.26 -6.28
CA PRO A 94 8.18 -12.95 -5.38
C PRO A 94 8.87 -13.31 -4.05
N GLY A 95 8.08 -13.84 -3.11
CA GLY A 95 8.57 -14.32 -1.82
C GLY A 95 8.23 -13.39 -0.65
N ARG A 96 8.86 -13.66 0.49
CA ARG A 96 8.61 -12.99 1.77
C ARG A 96 9.53 -11.79 1.95
N HIS A 97 8.95 -10.64 2.26
CA HIS A 97 9.65 -9.37 2.48
C HIS A 97 9.20 -8.78 3.81
N THR A 98 10.13 -8.59 4.75
CA THR A 98 9.86 -8.07 6.10
C THR A 98 10.38 -6.65 6.24
N PHE A 99 9.58 -5.78 6.85
CA PHE A 99 9.87 -4.38 7.11
C PHE A 99 9.66 -4.07 8.60
N ASP A 100 10.59 -3.35 9.20
CA ASP A 100 10.55 -2.96 10.61
C ASP A 100 10.86 -1.47 10.80
N ARG A 101 10.61 -0.98 12.02
CA ARG A 101 10.79 0.44 12.35
C ARG A 101 12.22 0.91 12.14
N ALA A 102 13.21 0.07 12.44
CA ALA A 102 14.63 0.42 12.35
C ALA A 102 15.08 0.58 10.89
N GLY A 103 14.62 -0.30 9.99
CA GLY A 103 14.94 -0.26 8.57
C GLY A 103 14.19 0.81 7.78
N ILE A 104 12.97 1.16 8.19
CA ILE A 104 12.14 2.18 7.52
C ILE A 104 12.41 3.59 8.05
N GLY A 105 12.63 3.75 9.36
CA GLY A 105 12.88 5.03 10.02
C GLY A 105 11.61 5.78 10.48
N THR A 106 10.44 5.46 9.93
CA THR A 106 9.15 6.09 10.28
C THR A 106 8.19 5.11 10.94
N ARG A 107 7.21 5.61 11.72
CA ARG A 107 6.25 4.74 12.41
C ARG A 107 5.37 4.04 11.41
N TYR A 108 4.77 4.83 10.54
CA TYR A 108 3.91 4.31 9.50
C TYR A 108 4.71 4.15 8.22
N VAL A 109 4.38 3.10 7.47
CA VAL A 109 4.89 2.85 6.13
C VAL A 109 3.74 2.49 5.22
N MET A 110 3.71 3.07 4.03
CA MET A 110 2.79 2.64 2.99
C MET A 110 3.51 1.66 2.06
N LEU A 111 2.87 0.51 1.84
CA LEU A 111 3.29 -0.45 0.84
C LEU A 111 2.30 -0.38 -0.31
N ALA A 112 2.80 -0.15 -1.52
CA ALA A 112 1.99 -0.02 -2.73
C ALA A 112 2.44 -1.01 -3.79
N LEU A 113 1.54 -1.89 -4.19
CA LEU A 113 1.71 -2.81 -5.31
C LEU A 113 1.15 -2.20 -6.59
N ARG A 114 1.87 -2.39 -7.69
CA ARG A 114 1.38 -2.17 -9.05
C ARG A 114 1.59 -3.44 -9.85
N THR A 115 0.55 -3.92 -10.52
CA THR A 115 0.61 -5.11 -11.37
C THR A 115 0.11 -4.75 -12.76
N LEU A 116 0.95 -4.98 -13.78
CA LEU A 116 0.59 -4.73 -15.19
C LEU A 116 -0.63 -5.55 -15.59
N VAL A 117 -1.56 -4.94 -16.30
CA VAL A 117 -2.81 -5.54 -16.76
C VAL A 117 -3.15 -5.05 -18.16
N ASP A 118 -3.68 -5.92 -19.02
CA ASP A 118 -4.48 -5.53 -20.17
C ASP A 118 -5.96 -5.46 -19.74
N PRO A 119 -6.54 -4.27 -19.59
CA PRO A 119 -7.91 -4.15 -19.13
C PRO A 119 -8.96 -4.52 -20.19
N ASN A 120 -8.56 -4.75 -21.43
CA ASN A 120 -9.45 -5.20 -22.50
C ASN A 120 -9.51 -6.73 -22.60
N ASP A 121 -8.69 -7.44 -21.83
CA ASP A 121 -8.70 -8.90 -21.75
C ASP A 121 -9.26 -9.35 -20.38
N PRO A 122 -10.52 -9.86 -20.33
CA PRO A 122 -11.11 -10.37 -19.10
C PRO A 122 -10.31 -11.51 -18.45
N ALA A 123 -9.59 -12.31 -19.22
CA ALA A 123 -8.75 -13.38 -18.68
C ALA A 123 -7.50 -12.80 -18.00
N ASP A 124 -6.94 -11.73 -18.56
CA ASP A 124 -5.80 -11.01 -17.97
C ASP A 124 -6.21 -10.32 -16.66
N LEU A 125 -7.37 -9.67 -16.64
CA LEU A 125 -7.96 -9.10 -15.42
C LEU A 125 -8.11 -10.15 -14.32
N ALA A 126 -8.69 -11.31 -14.64
CA ALA A 126 -8.83 -12.40 -13.69
C ALA A 126 -7.49 -12.92 -13.17
N ALA A 127 -6.46 -13.00 -14.04
CA ALA A 127 -5.11 -13.40 -13.63
C ALA A 127 -4.47 -12.38 -12.66
N VAL A 128 -4.67 -11.08 -12.88
CA VAL A 128 -4.19 -10.04 -11.97
C VAL A 128 -4.96 -10.05 -10.65
N HIS A 129 -6.28 -10.30 -10.66
CA HIS A 129 -7.06 -10.44 -9.43
C HIS A 129 -6.58 -11.63 -8.60
N ALA A 130 -6.28 -12.77 -9.22
CA ALA A 130 -5.70 -13.91 -8.53
C ALA A 130 -4.32 -13.59 -7.91
N LEU A 131 -3.49 -12.77 -8.57
CA LEU A 131 -2.23 -12.30 -8.01
C LEU A 131 -2.43 -11.35 -6.82
N GLN A 132 -3.46 -10.50 -6.86
CA GLN A 132 -3.85 -9.66 -5.72
C GLN A 132 -4.31 -10.53 -4.55
N ASP A 133 -5.20 -11.49 -4.79
CA ASP A 133 -5.74 -12.40 -3.76
C ASP A 133 -4.66 -13.27 -3.10
N GLY A 134 -3.59 -13.57 -3.82
CA GLY A 134 -2.45 -14.33 -3.31
C GLY A 134 -1.48 -13.52 -2.45
N VAL A 135 -1.67 -12.20 -2.30
CA VAL A 135 -0.82 -11.39 -1.41
C VAL A 135 -1.22 -11.65 0.03
N VAL A 136 -0.23 -12.03 0.85
CA VAL A 136 -0.45 -12.30 2.27
C VAL A 136 0.33 -11.31 3.12
N VAL A 137 -0.33 -10.75 4.13
CA VAL A 137 0.28 -9.90 5.15
C VAL A 137 0.32 -10.66 6.47
N ASP A 138 1.46 -10.59 7.14
CA ASP A 138 1.65 -11.06 8.51
C ASP A 138 2.25 -9.92 9.33
N GLN A 139 1.47 -9.39 10.26
CA GLN A 139 1.92 -8.45 11.28
C GLN A 139 1.21 -8.85 12.57
N VAL A 140 1.91 -8.79 13.70
CA VAL A 140 1.26 -8.96 15.01
C VAL A 140 0.14 -7.91 15.07
N ALA A 141 -1.09 -8.38 15.28
CA ALA A 141 -2.25 -7.50 15.24
C ALA A 141 -2.00 -6.29 16.15
N CYS A 142 -2.14 -5.09 15.59
CA CYS A 142 -2.18 -3.88 16.38
C CYS A 142 -3.30 -4.07 17.42
N PRO A 143 -3.00 -4.08 18.74
CA PRO A 143 -4.06 -4.15 19.71
C PRO A 143 -4.95 -2.94 19.46
N LEU A 144 -6.24 -3.21 19.18
CA LEU A 144 -7.28 -2.20 18.95
C LEU A 144 -6.99 -0.95 19.79
N PHE A 145 -6.90 0.20 19.12
CA PHE A 145 -6.86 1.50 19.77
C PHE A 145 -7.98 1.55 20.83
N SER A 146 -7.66 1.37 22.11
CA SER A 146 -8.64 1.37 23.20
C SER A 146 -9.07 2.80 23.57
N GLY A 147 -9.09 3.70 22.57
CA GLY A 147 -9.01 5.14 22.76
C GLY A 147 -9.96 5.96 21.90
N LEU A 148 -11.06 5.38 21.38
CA LEU A 148 -12.23 6.17 21.01
C LEU A 148 -13.49 5.45 21.47
N ARG A 149 -13.90 5.78 22.70
CA ARG A 149 -15.32 5.69 23.05
C ARG A 149 -16.04 6.70 22.17
N THR A 150 -17.06 6.21 21.47
CA THR A 150 -18.14 7.00 20.91
C THR A 150 -18.60 8.08 21.89
N LYS A 151 -18.51 9.33 21.45
CA LYS A 151 -19.51 10.37 21.69
C LYS A 151 -19.58 11.28 20.48
#